data_AF-A0A9W6L1A0-F1
#
_entry.id   AF-A0A9W6L1A0-F1
#
_cell.length_a   1.000
_cell.length_b   1.000
_cell.length_c   1.000
_cell.angle_alpha   90.00
_cell.angle_beta   90.00
_cell.angle_gamma   90.00
#
_symmetry.space_group_name_H-M   'P 1'
#
loop_
_entity.id
_entity.type
_entity.pdbx_description
1 polymer ?
#
loop_
_entity_poly.entity_id
_entity_poly.type
_entity_poly.pdbx_seq_one_letter_code
_entity_poly.pdbx_strand_id
1 'polypeptide(L)'
;MADPMRMREAVAEYVAALHGAYLAQADTFPPGARGRMPLLAGGGPVHVAAVGVRNLHLLATREDLGPLRGQEVEQRGSLPGLEWTLRFYDPVVVPALGLVDESAEPQYAEVRGALGIQTTCYHVVAQPGSGLTPHHAQHVGSGLASGHSAAVRDFDTIRSRVRGREALVDELVGASAAGLPRAQALLARAIAPRDAAVAALAESPAPDPDEVRKALLASVGGRRDRTPRGSTGAPAAPA
;
A
#
# COMPACT_ATOMS: atom_id res chain seq x y z
N MET A 1 3.23 -26.69 -22.80
CA MET A 1 2.83 -26.46 -21.40
C MET A 1 4.07 -26.04 -20.64
N ALA A 2 4.06 -24.89 -19.97
CA ALA A 2 5.16 -24.51 -19.09
C ALA A 2 5.20 -25.49 -17.92
N ASP A 3 6.40 -25.95 -17.56
CA ASP A 3 6.62 -26.79 -16.39
C ASP A 3 6.26 -26.00 -15.11
N PRO A 4 5.36 -26.50 -14.24
CA PRO A 4 5.02 -25.85 -12.98
C PRO A 4 6.23 -25.51 -12.11
N MET A 5 7.30 -26.32 -12.16
CA MET A 5 8.55 -26.01 -11.44
C MET A 5 9.22 -24.76 -11.99
N ARG A 6 9.33 -24.64 -13.33
CA ARG A 6 9.86 -23.43 -13.97
C ARG A 6 9.06 -22.18 -13.67
N MET A 7 7.73 -22.28 -13.59
CA MET A 7 6.91 -21.13 -13.21
C MET A 7 7.20 -20.70 -11.76
N ARG A 8 7.32 -21.66 -10.84
CA ARG A 8 7.67 -21.36 -9.44
C ARG A 8 9.04 -20.70 -9.32
N GLU A 9 10.04 -21.21 -10.05
CA GLU A 9 11.37 -20.61 -10.13
C GLU A 9 11.31 -19.17 -10.66
N ALA A 10 10.61 -18.93 -11.77
CA ALA A 10 10.46 -17.59 -12.33
C ALA A 10 9.78 -16.61 -11.36
N VAL A 11 8.76 -17.06 -10.62
CA VAL A 11 8.11 -16.25 -9.58
C VAL A 11 9.07 -15.97 -8.42
N ALA A 12 9.85 -16.96 -7.98
CA ALA A 12 10.82 -16.78 -6.91
C ALA A 12 11.91 -15.77 -7.28
N GLU A 13 12.45 -15.86 -8.51
CA GLU A 13 13.40 -14.89 -9.06
C GLU A 13 12.78 -13.49 -9.16
N TYR A 14 11.53 -13.40 -9.62
CA TYR A 14 10.81 -12.13 -9.69
C TYR A 14 10.63 -11.48 -8.31
N VAL A 15 10.22 -12.25 -7.29
CA VAL A 15 10.07 -11.76 -5.91
C VAL A 15 11.41 -11.30 -5.34
N ALA A 16 12.48 -12.07 -5.54
CA ALA A 16 13.82 -11.69 -5.10
C ALA A 16 14.30 -10.40 -5.78
N ALA A 17 14.10 -10.25 -7.08
CA ALA A 17 14.46 -9.03 -7.82
C ALA A 17 13.63 -7.81 -7.39
N LEU A 18 12.32 -7.99 -7.12
CA LEU A 18 11.43 -6.95 -6.60
C LEU A 18 11.91 -6.48 -5.23
N HIS A 19 12.17 -7.42 -4.31
CA HIS A 19 12.69 -7.10 -2.99
C HIS A 19 14.07 -6.43 -3.06
N GLY A 20 14.97 -6.90 -3.92
CA GLY A 20 16.27 -6.28 -4.12
C GLY A 20 16.18 -4.83 -4.60
N ALA A 21 15.32 -4.55 -5.58
CA ALA A 21 15.08 -3.19 -6.07
C ALA A 21 14.41 -2.31 -5.02
N TYR A 22 13.49 -2.88 -4.22
CA TYR A 22 12.86 -2.18 -3.11
C TYR A 22 13.90 -1.74 -2.07
N LEU A 23 14.80 -2.65 -1.66
CA LEU A 23 15.85 -2.36 -0.68
C LEU A 23 16.82 -1.30 -1.22
N ALA A 24 17.29 -1.46 -2.45
CA ALA A 24 18.19 -0.50 -3.10
C ALA A 24 17.57 0.90 -3.19
N GLN A 25 16.28 0.99 -3.54
CA GLN A 25 15.57 2.26 -3.55
C GLN A 25 15.38 2.81 -2.13
N ALA A 26 15.04 1.96 -1.17
CA ALA A 26 14.85 2.35 0.21
C ALA A 26 16.11 2.99 0.81
N ASP A 27 17.30 2.47 0.47
CA ASP A 27 18.59 2.99 0.94
C ASP A 27 18.88 4.44 0.55
N THR A 28 18.18 4.97 -0.45
CA THR A 28 18.27 6.39 -0.82
C THR A 28 17.47 7.31 0.10
N PHE A 29 16.62 6.77 0.98
CA PHE A 29 15.74 7.54 1.86
C PHE A 29 16.31 7.69 3.29
N PRO A 30 15.89 8.74 4.03
CA PRO A 30 16.33 8.95 5.41
C PRO A 30 16.01 7.76 6.33
N PRO A 31 16.88 7.42 7.32
CA PRO A 31 16.66 6.28 8.21
C PRO A 31 15.29 6.26 8.91
N GLY A 32 14.79 7.42 9.35
CA GLY A 32 13.47 7.52 9.99
C GLY A 32 12.30 7.26 9.04
N ALA A 33 12.47 7.46 7.73
CA ALA A 33 11.49 7.05 6.73
C ALA A 33 11.60 5.56 6.45
N ARG A 34 12.83 5.04 6.25
CA ARG A 34 13.10 3.62 6.01
C ARG A 34 12.52 2.72 7.10
N GLY A 35 12.70 3.06 8.37
CA GLY A 35 12.19 2.28 9.50
C GLY A 35 10.66 2.19 9.58
N ARG A 36 9.93 3.02 8.83
CA ARG A 36 8.46 3.03 8.74
C ARG A 36 7.93 2.46 7.42
N MET A 37 8.81 2.08 6.49
CA MET A 37 8.39 1.49 5.23
C MET A 37 7.91 0.04 5.45
N PRO A 38 6.74 -0.39 4.93
CA PRO A 38 6.10 -1.66 5.28
C PRO A 38 6.96 -2.93 5.22
N LEU A 39 7.81 -3.10 4.20
CA LEU A 39 8.71 -4.28 4.12
C LEU A 39 9.87 -4.25 5.12
N LEU A 40 10.22 -3.07 5.65
CA LEU A 40 11.33 -2.87 6.59
C LEU A 40 10.87 -2.71 8.03
N ALA A 41 9.65 -2.21 8.23
CA ALA A 41 9.03 -2.01 9.52
C ALA A 41 8.59 -3.34 10.15
N GLY A 42 8.62 -3.45 11.49
CA GLY A 42 8.00 -4.55 12.24
C GLY A 42 8.91 -5.73 12.61
N GLY A 43 10.09 -5.84 12.00
CA GLY A 43 11.02 -6.96 12.25
C GLY A 43 10.47 -8.32 11.81
N GLY A 44 11.35 -9.33 11.76
CA GLY A 44 10.98 -10.70 11.38
C GLY A 44 10.72 -10.91 9.88
N PRO A 45 10.48 -12.18 9.48
CA PRO A 45 10.29 -12.55 8.08
C PRO A 45 8.97 -12.01 7.53
N VAL A 46 8.96 -11.80 6.22
CA VAL A 46 7.75 -11.50 5.44
C VAL A 46 7.24 -12.79 4.79
N HIS A 47 5.93 -12.95 4.69
CA HIS A 47 5.30 -14.04 3.96
C HIS A 47 4.76 -13.53 2.64
N VAL A 48 5.19 -14.12 1.53
CA VAL A 48 4.74 -13.82 0.18
C VAL A 48 3.84 -14.95 -0.30
N ALA A 49 2.62 -14.62 -0.71
CA ALA A 49 1.74 -15.55 -1.40
C ALA A 49 1.71 -15.20 -2.90
N ALA A 50 2.08 -16.18 -3.72
CA ALA A 50 1.89 -16.16 -5.16
C ALA A 50 0.61 -16.91 -5.50
N VAL A 51 -0.41 -16.15 -5.91
CA VAL A 51 -1.77 -16.67 -6.08
C VAL A 51 -2.14 -16.64 -7.56
N GLY A 52 -2.30 -17.82 -8.15
CA GLY A 52 -2.77 -17.98 -9.52
C GLY A 52 -4.30 -18.06 -9.55
N VAL A 53 -4.94 -17.00 -10.02
CA VAL A 53 -6.35 -16.98 -10.44
C VAL A 53 -6.39 -16.72 -11.95
N ARG A 54 -7.19 -15.76 -12.45
CA ARG A 54 -7.05 -15.32 -13.85
C ARG A 54 -5.76 -14.51 -14.03
N ASN A 55 -5.42 -13.70 -13.04
CA ASN A 55 -4.15 -13.00 -12.93
C ASN A 55 -3.23 -13.69 -11.91
N LEU A 56 -1.94 -13.33 -11.93
CA LEU A 56 -1.02 -13.72 -10.86
C LEU A 56 -0.94 -12.59 -9.84
N HIS A 57 -1.35 -12.86 -8.61
CA HIS A 57 -1.19 -11.93 -7.49
C HIS A 57 0.06 -12.28 -6.70
N LEU A 58 0.86 -11.27 -6.41
CA LEU A 58 1.95 -11.34 -5.45
C LEU A 58 1.61 -10.42 -4.30
N LEU A 59 1.33 -11.02 -3.15
CA LEU A 59 1.00 -10.28 -1.94
C LEU A 59 1.97 -10.66 -0.82
N ALA A 60 2.54 -9.64 -0.21
CA ALA A 60 3.41 -9.79 0.95
C ALA A 60 2.66 -9.37 2.21
N THR A 61 2.78 -10.14 3.28
CA THR A 61 2.20 -9.86 4.59
C THR A 61 3.16 -10.25 5.71
N ARG A 62 2.91 -9.74 6.91
CA ARG A 62 3.55 -10.19 8.15
C ARG A 62 2.64 -11.09 8.99
N GLU A 63 1.41 -11.31 8.53
CA GLU A 63 0.53 -12.29 9.15
C GLU A 63 1.09 -13.70 8.93
N ASP A 64 0.93 -14.53 9.95
CA ASP A 64 1.24 -15.95 9.85
C ASP A 64 0.26 -16.61 8.88
N LEU A 65 0.79 -17.26 7.84
CA LEU A 65 0.01 -18.05 6.89
C LEU A 65 -0.37 -19.44 7.46
N GLY A 66 0.03 -19.73 8.70
CA GLY A 66 -0.18 -21.00 9.37
C GLY A 66 0.74 -22.11 8.84
N PRO A 67 0.55 -23.35 9.31
CA PRO A 67 1.31 -24.48 8.81
C PRO A 67 0.92 -24.81 7.36
N LEU A 68 1.87 -25.32 6.57
CA LEU A 68 1.62 -25.81 5.22
C LEU A 68 0.54 -26.90 5.22
N ARG A 69 -0.36 -26.86 4.24
CA ARG A 69 -1.43 -27.84 4.07
C ARG A 69 -1.42 -28.45 2.68
N GLY A 70 -1.74 -29.74 2.60
CA GLY A 70 -1.97 -30.43 1.32
C GLY A 70 -0.79 -30.31 0.34
N GLN A 71 -1.04 -29.65 -0.79
CA GLN A 71 -0.06 -29.49 -1.89
C GLN A 71 0.68 -28.14 -1.84
N GLU A 72 0.56 -27.39 -0.75
CA GLU A 72 1.29 -26.14 -0.58
C GLU A 72 2.81 -26.37 -0.68
N VAL A 73 3.46 -25.49 -1.43
CA VAL A 73 4.92 -25.46 -1.57
C VAL A 73 5.43 -24.16 -0.99
N GLU A 74 6.45 -24.26 -0.14
CA GLU A 74 7.16 -23.11 0.42
C GLU A 74 8.59 -23.04 -0.16
N GLN A 75 9.00 -21.84 -0.53
CA GLN A 75 10.39 -21.52 -0.83
C GLN A 75 10.85 -20.40 0.11
N ARG A 76 12.08 -20.50 0.60
CA ARG A 76 12.68 -19.45 1.45
C ARG A 76 13.57 -18.57 0.60
N GLY A 77 13.52 -17.28 0.87
CA GLY A 77 14.40 -16.30 0.26
C GLY A 77 14.95 -15.33 1.30
N SER A 78 16.11 -14.77 1.01
CA SER A 78 16.71 -13.75 1.86
C SER A 78 17.58 -12.81 1.04
N LEU A 79 17.64 -11.58 1.52
CA LEU A 79 18.56 -10.53 1.12
C LEU A 79 19.07 -9.85 2.41
N PRO A 80 20.19 -9.12 2.35
CA PRO A 80 20.64 -8.34 3.50
C PRO A 80 19.51 -7.43 4.03
N GLY A 81 19.08 -7.67 5.28
CA GLY A 81 18.03 -6.89 5.93
C GLY A 81 16.58 -7.31 5.64
N LEU A 82 16.35 -8.38 4.85
CA LEU A 82 15.01 -8.89 4.58
C LEU A 82 15.02 -10.41 4.37
N GLU A 83 14.22 -11.12 5.16
CA GLU A 83 13.96 -12.55 4.98
C GLU A 83 12.50 -12.75 4.61
N TRP A 84 12.22 -13.76 3.77
CA TRP A 84 10.86 -14.10 3.44
C TRP A 84 10.65 -15.59 3.15
N THR A 85 9.39 -15.98 3.23
CA THR A 85 8.88 -17.22 2.66
C THR A 85 7.98 -16.90 1.48
N LEU A 86 7.98 -17.76 0.46
CA LEU A 86 7.14 -17.68 -0.71
C LEU A 86 6.30 -18.95 -0.79
N ARG A 87 4.98 -18.80 -0.75
CA ARG A 87 4.02 -19.90 -0.90
C ARG A 87 3.17 -19.72 -2.14
N PHE A 88 2.80 -20.83 -2.77
CA PHE A 88 2.04 -20.85 -4.01
C PHE A 88 0.62 -21.34 -3.75
N TYR A 89 -0.36 -20.60 -4.26
CA TYR A 89 -1.78 -20.88 -4.10
C TYR A 89 -2.48 -20.81 -5.47
N ASP A 90 -3.43 -21.71 -5.67
CA ASP A 90 -4.33 -21.76 -6.82
C ASP A 90 -5.66 -22.39 -6.36
N PRO A 91 -6.69 -22.49 -7.23
CA PRO A 91 -7.95 -23.12 -6.86
C PRO A 91 -7.86 -24.62 -6.48
N VAL A 92 -6.75 -25.30 -6.78
CA VAL A 92 -6.52 -26.69 -6.33
C VAL A 92 -6.09 -26.70 -4.87
N VAL A 93 -5.23 -25.75 -4.47
CA VAL A 93 -4.78 -25.60 -3.08
C VAL A 93 -5.84 -24.94 -2.20
N VAL A 94 -6.48 -23.88 -2.69
CA VAL A 94 -7.52 -23.11 -1.99
C VAL A 94 -8.74 -22.97 -2.90
N PRO A 95 -9.73 -23.88 -2.81
CA PRO A 95 -10.89 -23.90 -3.71
C PRO A 95 -11.70 -22.60 -3.79
N ALA A 96 -11.73 -21.81 -2.72
CA ALA A 96 -12.39 -20.51 -2.70
C ALA A 96 -11.83 -19.52 -3.74
N LEU A 97 -10.55 -19.67 -4.14
CA LEU A 97 -9.95 -18.87 -5.21
C LEU A 97 -10.62 -19.10 -6.57
N GLY A 98 -11.24 -20.26 -6.79
CA GLY A 98 -11.98 -20.56 -8.01
C GLY A 98 -13.29 -19.77 -8.17
N LEU A 99 -13.70 -19.03 -7.13
CA LEU A 99 -14.92 -18.20 -7.13
C LEU A 99 -14.62 -16.72 -7.41
N VAL A 100 -13.35 -16.33 -7.46
CA VAL A 100 -12.93 -14.94 -7.67
C VAL A 100 -13.17 -14.54 -9.13
N ASP A 101 -14.02 -13.54 -9.36
CA ASP A 101 -14.33 -13.06 -10.72
C ASP A 101 -13.43 -11.88 -11.13
N GLU A 102 -12.41 -12.20 -11.90
CA GLU A 102 -11.49 -11.21 -12.47
C GLU A 102 -11.77 -10.91 -13.94
N SER A 103 -13.03 -11.07 -14.38
CA SER A 103 -13.38 -10.85 -15.79
C SER A 103 -13.22 -9.41 -16.25
N ALA A 104 -13.49 -8.44 -15.36
CA ALA A 104 -13.35 -7.02 -15.62
C ALA A 104 -11.97 -6.48 -15.18
N GLU A 105 -11.53 -6.81 -13.98
CA GLU A 105 -10.30 -6.30 -13.36
C GLU A 105 -9.77 -7.25 -12.27
N PRO A 106 -8.51 -7.08 -11.83
CA PRO A 106 -7.98 -7.88 -10.73
C PRO A 106 -8.70 -7.65 -9.40
N GLN A 107 -9.01 -8.71 -8.67
CA GLN A 107 -9.80 -8.65 -7.43
C GLN A 107 -8.94 -8.76 -6.16
N TYR A 108 -8.34 -7.63 -5.74
CA TYR A 108 -7.42 -7.58 -4.61
C TYR A 108 -8.06 -8.02 -3.27
N ALA A 109 -9.26 -7.54 -2.97
CA ALA A 109 -9.92 -7.83 -1.69
C ALA A 109 -10.40 -9.28 -1.60
N GLU A 110 -10.94 -9.83 -2.69
CA GLU A 110 -11.42 -11.21 -2.72
C GLU A 110 -10.28 -12.23 -2.59
N VAL A 111 -9.15 -11.99 -3.29
CA VAL A 111 -7.96 -12.84 -3.17
C VAL A 111 -7.42 -12.85 -1.73
N ARG A 112 -7.33 -11.67 -1.09
CA ARG A 112 -6.91 -11.59 0.32
C ARG A 112 -7.90 -12.29 1.26
N GLY A 113 -9.20 -12.08 1.04
CA GLY A 113 -10.26 -12.72 1.81
C GLY A 113 -10.23 -14.25 1.71
N ALA A 114 -9.98 -14.80 0.52
CA ALA A 114 -9.85 -16.23 0.30
C ALA A 114 -8.66 -16.86 1.05
N LEU A 115 -7.59 -16.09 1.26
CA LEU A 115 -6.42 -16.52 2.06
C LEU A 115 -6.53 -16.16 3.55
N GLY A 116 -7.58 -15.44 3.96
CA GLY A 116 -7.73 -14.95 5.34
C GLY A 116 -6.73 -13.86 5.74
N ILE A 117 -6.13 -13.16 4.77
CA ILE A 117 -5.10 -12.14 5.01
C ILE A 117 -5.77 -10.77 5.13
N GLN A 118 -5.50 -10.06 6.22
CA GLN A 118 -6.13 -8.76 6.50
C GLN A 118 -5.25 -7.59 6.05
N THR A 119 -3.96 -7.70 6.27
CA THR A 119 -2.94 -6.67 6.10
C THR A 119 -1.88 -7.13 5.11
N THR A 120 -1.35 -6.18 4.35
CA THR A 120 -0.32 -6.46 3.34
C THR A 120 0.75 -5.39 3.38
N CYS A 121 2.01 -5.80 3.26
CA CYS A 121 3.12 -4.92 2.94
C CYS A 121 3.04 -4.42 1.49
N TYR A 122 2.59 -5.28 0.57
CA TYR A 122 2.24 -4.92 -0.80
C TYR A 122 1.29 -5.97 -1.39
N HIS A 123 0.54 -5.58 -2.42
CA HIS A 123 -0.22 -6.49 -3.27
C HIS A 123 -0.11 -6.01 -4.71
N VAL A 124 0.63 -6.74 -5.53
CA VAL A 124 0.85 -6.42 -6.95
C VAL A 124 0.28 -7.53 -7.82
N VAL A 125 -0.11 -7.17 -9.04
CA VAL A 125 -0.70 -8.10 -9.99
C VAL A 125 0.15 -8.11 -11.26
N ALA A 126 0.64 -9.29 -11.62
CA ALA A 126 1.24 -9.53 -12.93
C ALA A 126 0.12 -10.00 -13.87
N GLN A 127 -0.24 -9.16 -14.84
CA GLN A 127 -1.25 -9.50 -15.83
C GLN A 127 -0.77 -10.64 -16.73
N PRO A 128 -1.68 -11.51 -17.22
CA PRO A 128 -1.37 -12.52 -18.22
C PRO A 128 -0.63 -11.92 -19.41
N GLY A 129 0.54 -12.46 -19.75
CA GLY A 129 1.38 -11.97 -20.84
C GLY A 129 2.38 -10.87 -20.45
N SER A 130 2.27 -10.28 -19.25
CA SER A 130 3.38 -9.51 -18.68
C SER A 130 4.48 -10.49 -18.27
N GLY A 131 5.68 -10.34 -18.84
CA GLY A 131 6.79 -11.25 -18.53
C GLY A 131 7.21 -11.12 -17.06
N LEU A 132 7.32 -12.25 -16.35
CA LEU A 132 7.98 -12.35 -15.04
C LEU A 132 9.50 -12.19 -15.22
N THR A 133 9.91 -10.97 -15.54
CA THR A 133 11.31 -10.64 -15.82
C THR A 133 11.92 -9.86 -14.66
N PRO A 134 13.23 -10.01 -14.40
CA PRO A 134 13.93 -9.20 -13.42
C PRO A 134 13.79 -7.69 -13.69
N HIS A 135 13.71 -7.28 -14.97
CA HIS A 135 13.53 -5.88 -15.34
C HIS A 135 12.18 -5.30 -14.88
N HIS A 136 11.08 -6.04 -15.08
CA HIS A 136 9.77 -5.61 -14.58
C HIS A 136 9.74 -5.59 -13.05
N ALA A 137 10.32 -6.61 -12.41
CA ALA A 137 10.44 -6.66 -10.95
C ALA A 137 11.17 -5.44 -10.38
N GLN A 138 12.20 -4.94 -11.06
CA GLN A 138 12.93 -3.74 -10.67
C GLN A 138 12.05 -2.48 -10.66
N HIS A 139 11.26 -2.26 -11.71
CA HIS A 139 10.33 -1.13 -11.76
C HIS A 139 9.25 -1.21 -10.68
N VAL A 140 8.70 -2.42 -10.45
CA VAL A 140 7.71 -2.62 -9.40
C VAL A 140 8.32 -2.39 -8.02
N GLY A 141 9.48 -2.95 -7.72
CA GLY A 141 10.14 -2.82 -6.42
C GLY A 141 10.52 -1.37 -6.08
N SER A 142 11.13 -0.66 -7.03
CA SER A 142 11.47 0.76 -6.86
C SER A 142 10.24 1.66 -6.77
N GLY A 143 9.18 1.36 -7.53
CA GLY A 143 7.89 2.05 -7.44
C GLY A 143 7.23 1.87 -6.07
N LEU A 144 7.19 0.65 -5.54
CA LEU A 144 6.67 0.33 -4.21
C LEU A 144 7.45 1.08 -3.11
N ALA A 145 8.78 1.04 -3.14
CA ALA A 145 9.61 1.76 -2.19
C ALA A 145 9.35 3.27 -2.22
N SER A 146 9.24 3.84 -3.43
CA SER A 146 8.94 5.26 -3.62
C SER A 146 7.55 5.63 -3.08
N GLY A 147 6.54 4.81 -3.35
CA GLY A 147 5.18 4.98 -2.86
C GLY A 147 5.09 4.91 -1.33
N HIS A 148 5.73 3.92 -0.71
CA HIS A 148 5.79 3.79 0.75
C HIS A 148 6.51 4.98 1.41
N SER A 149 7.62 5.43 0.83
CA SER A 149 8.33 6.63 1.30
C SER A 149 7.52 7.91 1.12
N ALA A 150 6.73 8.02 0.04
CA ALA A 150 5.79 9.13 -0.13
C ALA A 150 4.71 9.13 0.95
N ALA A 151 4.05 8.00 1.20
CA ALA A 151 3.04 7.89 2.25
C ALA A 151 3.57 8.29 3.63
N VAL A 152 4.78 7.87 3.99
CA VAL A 152 5.45 8.27 5.25
C VAL A 152 5.63 9.79 5.33
N ARG A 153 6.12 10.42 4.25
CA ARG A 153 6.32 11.88 4.19
C ARG A 153 5.00 12.65 4.23
N ASP A 154 3.95 12.11 3.59
CA ASP A 154 2.62 12.69 3.61
C ASP A 154 2.07 12.72 5.04
N PHE A 155 2.20 11.63 5.79
CA PHE A 155 1.75 11.58 7.18
C PHE A 155 2.53 12.55 8.08
N ASP A 156 3.85 12.64 7.94
CA ASP A 156 4.65 13.64 8.67
C ASP A 156 4.20 15.06 8.36
N THR A 157 3.92 15.32 7.07
CA THR A 157 3.45 16.62 6.59
C THR A 157 2.08 16.95 7.17
N ILE A 158 1.13 16.02 7.10
CA ILE A 158 -0.22 16.17 7.67
C ILE A 158 -0.11 16.47 9.17
N ARG A 159 0.66 15.65 9.89
CA ARG A 159 0.87 15.78 11.34
C ARG A 159 1.41 17.15 11.71
N SER A 160 2.38 17.67 10.95
CA SER A 160 2.97 19.00 11.21
C SER A 160 1.99 20.17 10.98
N ARG A 161 0.91 19.95 10.22
CA ARG A 161 -0.04 20.99 9.79
C ARG A 161 -1.34 21.01 10.59
N VAL A 162 -1.65 19.98 11.37
CA VAL A 162 -2.93 19.84 12.09
C VAL A 162 -2.79 19.99 13.60
N ARG A 163 -2.46 21.20 14.04
CA ARG A 163 -2.26 21.52 15.46
C ARG A 163 -3.47 21.14 16.32
N GLY A 164 -3.23 20.41 17.40
CA GLY A 164 -4.26 19.93 18.33
C GLY A 164 -5.02 18.68 17.86
N ARG A 165 -4.63 18.08 16.73
CA ARG A 165 -5.22 16.85 16.18
C ARG A 165 -4.16 15.80 15.82
N GLU A 166 -2.97 15.97 16.36
CA GLU A 166 -1.82 15.11 16.09
C GLU A 166 -2.12 13.65 16.42
N ALA A 167 -2.81 13.39 17.54
CA ALA A 167 -3.23 12.05 17.92
C ALA A 167 -4.13 11.38 16.88
N LEU A 168 -5.01 12.13 16.20
CA LEU A 168 -5.84 11.57 15.11
C LEU A 168 -4.99 11.18 13.89
N VAL A 169 -3.88 11.88 13.65
CA VAL A 169 -2.93 11.50 12.59
C VAL A 169 -2.16 10.26 12.98
N ASP A 170 -1.76 10.14 14.25
CA ASP A 170 -1.08 8.95 14.77
C ASP A 170 -2.01 7.71 14.65
N GLU A 171 -3.30 7.85 14.96
CA GLU A 171 -4.32 6.81 14.71
C GLU A 171 -4.52 6.53 13.20
N LEU A 172 -4.48 7.56 12.35
CA LEU A 172 -4.59 7.40 10.90
C LEU A 172 -3.42 6.59 10.34
N VAL A 173 -2.20 6.81 10.85
CA VAL A 173 -1.01 6.02 10.50
C VAL A 173 -1.21 4.57 10.93
N GLY A 174 -1.74 4.33 12.13
CA GLY A 174 -2.09 2.98 12.62
C GLY A 174 -3.11 2.29 11.72
N ALA A 175 -4.19 2.98 11.34
CA ALA A 175 -5.21 2.48 10.43
C ALA A 175 -4.66 2.20 9.02
N SER A 176 -3.69 3.00 8.56
CA SER A 176 -2.97 2.74 7.31
C SER A 176 -2.14 1.47 7.39
N ALA A 177 -1.37 1.29 8.46
CA ALA A 177 -0.54 0.10 8.67
C ALA A 177 -1.38 -1.17 8.84
N ALA A 178 -2.53 -1.05 9.49
CA ALA A 178 -3.48 -2.15 9.70
C ALA A 178 -4.39 -2.43 8.48
N GLY A 179 -4.21 -1.74 7.35
CA GLY A 179 -5.01 -2.00 6.15
C GLY A 179 -6.51 -1.75 6.36
N LEU A 180 -6.88 -0.68 7.06
CA LEU A 180 -8.28 -0.33 7.38
C LEU A 180 -8.77 0.91 6.60
N PRO A 181 -9.09 0.80 5.29
CA PRO A 181 -9.50 1.93 4.44
C PRO A 181 -10.64 2.76 5.02
N ARG A 182 -11.66 2.09 5.59
CA ARG A 182 -12.81 2.76 6.19
C ARG A 182 -12.41 3.60 7.41
N ALA A 183 -11.56 3.06 8.27
CA ALA A 183 -11.05 3.81 9.43
C ALA A 183 -10.20 5.00 8.98
N GLN A 184 -9.36 4.83 7.95
CA GLN A 184 -8.57 5.92 7.38
C GLN A 184 -9.46 7.06 6.89
N ALA A 185 -10.54 6.77 6.16
CA ALA A 185 -11.46 7.79 5.64
C ALA A 185 -12.20 8.53 6.78
N LEU A 186 -12.65 7.81 7.81
CA LEU A 186 -13.31 8.41 8.98
C LEU A 186 -12.35 9.28 9.82
N LEU A 187 -11.11 8.82 10.02
CA LEU A 187 -10.08 9.59 10.71
C LEU A 187 -9.69 10.84 9.91
N ALA A 188 -9.54 10.71 8.59
CA ALA A 188 -9.32 11.86 7.71
C ALA A 188 -10.44 12.89 7.83
N ARG A 189 -11.71 12.45 7.89
CA ARG A 189 -12.87 13.33 8.12
C ARG A 189 -12.82 14.01 9.48
N ALA A 190 -12.38 13.35 10.53
CA ALA A 190 -12.19 13.96 11.85
C ALA A 190 -11.05 15.00 11.85
N ILE A 191 -9.98 14.76 11.08
CA ILE A 191 -8.85 15.69 10.92
C ILE A 191 -9.27 16.92 10.09
N ALA A 192 -10.05 16.73 9.03
CA ALA A 192 -10.49 17.78 8.09
C ALA A 192 -12.03 17.84 7.94
N PRO A 193 -12.79 18.23 8.98
CA PRO A 193 -14.25 18.11 9.03
C PRO A 193 -14.99 19.06 8.07
N ARG A 194 -14.31 20.08 7.55
CA ARG A 194 -14.90 21.08 6.64
C ARG A 194 -14.54 20.86 5.18
N ASP A 195 -13.73 19.84 4.89
CA ASP A 195 -13.31 19.54 3.54
C ASP A 195 -14.33 18.63 2.86
N ALA A 196 -14.84 19.07 1.71
CA ALA A 196 -15.87 18.35 0.96
C ALA A 196 -15.33 17.09 0.26
N ALA A 197 -14.08 17.12 -0.22
CA ALA A 197 -13.47 15.96 -0.88
C ALA A 197 -13.21 14.84 0.14
N VAL A 198 -12.70 15.19 1.32
CA VAL A 198 -12.54 14.24 2.43
C VAL A 198 -13.90 13.72 2.92
N ALA A 199 -14.95 14.56 2.92
CA ALA A 199 -16.32 14.14 3.24
C ALA A 199 -16.80 13.03 2.30
N ALA A 200 -16.71 13.28 0.99
CA ALA A 200 -17.20 12.37 -0.03
C ALA A 200 -16.48 11.02 0.03
N LEU A 201 -15.17 11.02 0.25
CA LEU A 201 -14.39 9.79 0.43
C LEU A 201 -14.81 9.04 1.70
N ALA A 202 -15.11 9.73 2.80
CA ALA A 202 -15.61 9.12 4.03
C ALA A 202 -17.05 8.57 3.89
N GLU A 203 -17.81 8.99 2.89
CA GLU A 203 -19.13 8.44 2.57
C GLU A 203 -19.06 7.26 1.59
N SER A 204 -17.95 7.10 0.87
CA SER A 204 -17.73 5.96 -0.05
C SER A 204 -17.77 4.62 0.70
N PRO A 205 -18.48 3.61 0.18
CA PRO A 205 -18.51 2.26 0.77
C PRO A 205 -17.15 1.55 0.69
N ALA A 206 -16.34 1.88 -0.31
CA ALA A 206 -15.00 1.36 -0.53
C ALA A 206 -14.03 2.52 -0.82
N PRO A 207 -13.60 3.27 0.21
CA PRO A 207 -12.70 4.40 0.01
C PRO A 207 -11.31 3.90 -0.40
N ASP A 208 -10.71 4.55 -1.40
CA ASP A 208 -9.31 4.33 -1.76
C ASP A 208 -8.40 5.02 -0.72
N PRO A 209 -7.56 4.28 0.02
CA PRO A 209 -6.61 4.83 0.98
C PRO A 209 -5.68 5.93 0.42
N ASP A 210 -5.24 5.77 -0.83
CA ASP A 210 -4.32 6.72 -1.46
C ASP A 210 -5.01 8.03 -1.79
N GLU A 211 -6.25 7.96 -2.30
CA GLU A 211 -7.06 9.16 -2.56
C GLU A 211 -7.47 9.85 -1.25
N VAL A 212 -7.80 9.10 -0.20
CA VAL A 212 -8.03 9.66 1.15
C VAL A 212 -6.81 10.44 1.64
N ARG A 213 -5.61 9.85 1.53
CA ARG A 213 -4.37 10.49 1.96
C ARG A 213 -4.06 11.74 1.15
N LYS A 214 -4.19 11.69 -0.18
CA LYS A 214 -3.97 12.84 -1.07
C LYS A 214 -4.96 13.98 -0.79
N ALA A 215 -6.25 13.66 -0.65
CA ALA A 215 -7.29 14.65 -0.35
C ALA A 215 -7.05 15.31 1.01
N LEU A 216 -6.69 14.53 2.03
CA LEU A 216 -6.36 15.06 3.34
C LEU A 216 -5.12 15.95 3.29
N LEU A 217 -4.05 15.51 2.61
CA LEU A 217 -2.82 16.30 2.44
C LEU A 217 -3.10 17.63 1.73
N ALA A 218 -3.93 17.62 0.69
CA ALA A 218 -4.35 18.82 -0.02
C ALA A 218 -5.18 19.74 0.89
N SER A 219 -6.09 19.18 1.70
CA SER A 219 -6.92 19.94 2.65
C SER A 219 -6.09 20.70 3.70
N VAL A 220 -5.07 20.04 4.26
CA VAL A 220 -4.20 20.62 5.30
C VAL A 220 -3.05 21.44 4.71
N GLY A 221 -2.71 21.20 3.43
CA GLY A 221 -1.70 21.92 2.66
C GLY A 221 -2.23 23.10 1.85
N GLY A 222 -3.55 23.25 1.77
CA GLY A 222 -4.23 24.31 1.05
C GLY A 222 -3.87 25.68 1.63
N ARG A 223 -2.95 26.37 0.94
CA ARG A 223 -2.85 27.82 0.95
C ARG A 223 -4.26 28.33 0.63
N ARG A 224 -5.02 28.76 1.64
CA ARG A 224 -6.03 29.79 1.38
C ARG A 224 -5.21 30.95 0.89
N ASP A 225 -5.34 31.28 -0.39
CA ASP A 225 -4.91 32.57 -0.88
C ASP A 225 -5.47 33.60 0.09
N ARG A 226 -4.57 34.15 0.90
CA ARG A 226 -4.86 35.27 1.78
C ARG A 226 -5.13 36.40 0.82
N THR A 227 -6.40 36.59 0.44
CA THR A 227 -6.84 37.84 -0.16
C THR A 227 -6.48 38.91 0.86
N PRO A 228 -5.59 39.86 0.56
CA PRO A 228 -5.41 41.01 1.43
C PRO A 228 -6.80 41.65 1.53
N ARG A 229 -7.29 41.89 2.75
CA ARG A 229 -8.44 42.77 2.93
C ARG A 229 -8.10 44.05 2.20
N GLY A 230 -8.85 44.37 1.15
CA GLY A 230 -8.69 45.60 0.41
C GLY A 230 -8.68 46.74 1.41
N SER A 231 -7.56 47.43 1.50
CA SER A 231 -7.52 48.75 2.12
C SER A 231 -8.32 49.67 1.19
N THR A 232 -9.63 49.71 1.38
CA THR A 232 -10.43 50.83 0.88
C THR A 232 -10.02 52.03 1.72
N GLY A 233 -9.01 52.74 1.24
CA GLY A 233 -8.71 54.09 1.69
C GLY A 233 -9.96 54.92 1.50
N ALA A 234 -10.46 55.47 2.60
CA ALA A 234 -11.49 56.49 2.57
C ALA A 234 -10.92 57.73 1.86
N PRO A 235 -11.58 58.27 0.82
CA PRO A 235 -11.24 59.60 0.33
C PRO A 235 -11.68 60.65 1.36
N ALA A 236 -10.78 61.60 1.63
CA ALA A 236 -11.02 62.73 2.51
C ALA A 236 -12.13 63.64 1.97
N ALA A 237 -12.96 64.15 2.88
CA ALA A 237 -14.02 65.13 2.64
C ALA A 237 -13.45 66.56 2.42
N PRO A 238 -14.22 67.47 1.80
CA PRO A 238 -13.72 68.57 0.98
C PRO A 238 -13.48 69.87 1.76
N ALA A 239 -12.75 70.80 1.11
CA ALA A 239 -12.74 72.23 1.41
C ALA A 239 -13.45 73.00 0.28
#